data_AF-A0A4R3YMS0-F1
#
_entry.id   AF-A0A4R3YMS0-F1
#
_cell.length_a   1.000
_cell.length_b   1.000
_cell.length_c   1.000
_cell.angle_alpha   90.00
_cell.angle_beta   90.00
_cell.angle_gamma   90.00
#
_symmetry.space_group_name_H-M   'P 1'
#
loop_
_entity.id
_entity.type
_entity.pdbx_description
1 polymer ?
#
loop_
_entity_poly.entity_id
_entity_poly.type
_entity_poly.pdbx_seq_one_letter_code
_entity_poly.pdbx_strand_id
1 'polypeptide(L)'
;MRTLRPEELELVAGGYDTGITVTAPIGPGDPNYDPTGGYGWGGNPWGGYNGGSGGSSGGGDEGSGIHAPAADDSRPAHQYTTPGNSVFTYRADLNQTQLEVAAKISDYAVQHNLPWAYQVIAENQAFYESSLGTQMQNGSHQGLFQYDSSTWSYLGHGGANINSVDDQIVAMYQDIATFASRYAAGQASGDIPASLNFSDYVEVKHHAGPNSVDWGSSYIAGYESSTTTLGFWGD
;
A
#
# COMPACT_ATOMS: atom_id res chain seq x y z
N MET A 1 -13.95 -31.75 3.55
CA MET A 1 -13.37 -30.60 2.84
C MET A 1 -11.89 -30.90 2.60
N ARG A 2 -11.49 -30.89 1.32
CA ARG A 2 -10.13 -30.95 0.77
C ARG A 2 -10.30 -30.72 -0.73
N THR A 3 -9.30 -30.14 -1.39
CA THR A 3 -9.22 -30.01 -2.86
C THR A 3 -10.46 -29.35 -3.46
N LEU A 4 -10.57 -28.05 -3.24
CA LEU A 4 -10.22 -27.17 -4.36
C LEU A 4 -8.76 -26.67 -4.07
N ARG A 5 -8.23 -25.71 -4.79
CA ARG A 5 -8.78 -24.37 -4.78
C ARG A 5 -9.20 -23.97 -6.19
N PRO A 6 -9.93 -22.86 -6.30
CA PRO A 6 -9.65 -21.89 -7.34
C PRO A 6 -8.17 -21.85 -7.75
N GLU A 7 -7.22 -21.89 -6.80
CA GLU A 7 -5.82 -21.48 -7.08
C GLU A 7 -5.87 -20.15 -7.84
N GLU A 8 -6.59 -19.21 -7.21
CA GLU A 8 -6.85 -17.91 -7.76
C GLU A 8 -7.61 -17.92 -9.12
N LEU A 9 -8.38 -18.98 -9.47
CA LEU A 9 -9.51 -18.90 -10.44
C LEU A 9 -10.47 -17.74 -10.14
N GLU A 10 -10.44 -17.21 -8.91
CA GLU A 10 -11.16 -16.07 -8.37
C GLU A 10 -10.21 -15.38 -7.35
N LEU A 11 -9.48 -14.26 -7.53
CA LEU A 11 -8.97 -13.39 -8.63
C LEU A 11 -9.93 -12.84 -9.70
N VAL A 12 -10.56 -13.69 -10.51
CA VAL A 12 -11.51 -13.34 -11.61
C VAL A 12 -12.75 -12.51 -11.17
N ALA A 13 -12.79 -12.03 -9.92
CA ALA A 13 -13.65 -10.93 -9.50
C ALA A 13 -12.93 -9.56 -9.49
N GLY A 14 -11.69 -9.47 -8.98
CA GLY A 14 -10.85 -8.26 -8.95
C GLY A 14 -11.34 -7.17 -7.99
N GLY A 15 -10.91 -7.22 -6.73
CA GLY A 15 -11.26 -6.19 -5.75
C GLY A 15 -12.74 -6.15 -5.33
N TYR A 16 -13.44 -7.30 -5.39
CA TYR A 16 -14.76 -7.40 -4.76
C TYR A 16 -14.66 -7.88 -3.31
N ASP A 17 -15.40 -7.17 -2.46
CA ASP A 17 -15.78 -7.46 -1.07
C ASP A 17 -16.27 -8.92 -0.89
N THR A 18 -15.29 -9.83 -0.82
CA THR A 18 -15.49 -11.27 -0.71
C THR A 18 -15.28 -11.63 0.75
N GLY A 19 -16.39 -11.74 1.49
CA GLY A 19 -16.44 -11.99 2.94
C GLY A 19 -15.89 -13.36 3.37
N ILE A 20 -14.59 -13.57 3.17
CA ILE A 20 -13.81 -14.73 3.55
C ILE A 20 -13.22 -14.46 4.92
N THR A 21 -13.79 -15.05 5.97
CA THR A 21 -13.21 -14.99 7.32
C THR A 21 -11.96 -15.87 7.40
N VAL A 22 -10.78 -15.28 7.19
CA VAL A 22 -9.50 -15.87 7.62
C VAL A 22 -9.38 -15.71 9.13
N THR A 23 -8.71 -16.64 9.83
CA THR A 23 -8.65 -16.64 11.31
C THR A 23 -7.25 -17.00 11.80
N ALA A 24 -6.32 -16.06 11.67
CA ALA A 24 -5.04 -16.04 12.39
C ALA A 24 -4.60 -14.57 12.53
N PRO A 25 -3.98 -14.15 13.66
CA PRO A 25 -3.51 -12.79 13.83
C PRO A 25 -2.19 -12.58 13.09
N ILE A 26 -2.05 -11.45 12.40
CA ILE A 26 -0.74 -10.90 12.09
C ILE A 26 -0.08 -10.46 13.40
N GLY A 27 1.26 -10.52 13.44
CA GLY A 27 2.04 -10.23 14.64
C GLY A 27 1.80 -8.81 15.17
N PRO A 28 2.02 -8.54 16.45
CA PRO A 28 1.99 -7.17 16.96
C PRO A 28 3.06 -6.35 16.21
N GLY A 29 2.62 -5.30 15.52
CA GLY A 29 3.51 -4.31 14.93
C GLY A 29 4.47 -3.74 15.99
N ASP A 30 5.62 -3.24 15.54
CA ASP A 30 6.55 -2.62 16.48
C ASP A 30 5.93 -1.32 17.00
N PRO A 31 5.72 -1.15 18.32
CA PRO A 31 5.22 0.11 18.90
C PRO A 31 6.14 1.30 18.65
N ASN A 32 7.35 1.09 18.11
CA ASN A 32 8.31 2.10 17.71
C ASN A 32 8.42 2.30 16.18
N TYR A 33 7.61 1.61 15.36
CA TYR A 33 7.68 1.73 13.90
C TYR A 33 7.32 3.14 13.42
N ASP A 34 8.31 3.85 12.86
CA ASP A 34 8.15 5.16 12.25
C ASP A 34 8.16 5.06 10.72
N PRO A 35 6.99 5.01 10.05
CA PRO A 35 6.92 5.00 8.59
C PRO A 35 7.45 6.29 7.93
N THR A 36 7.70 7.37 8.68
CA THR A 36 8.34 8.57 8.13
C THR A 36 9.85 8.41 7.91
N GLY A 37 10.44 7.32 8.42
CA GLY A 37 11.81 6.88 8.12
C GLY A 37 12.90 7.81 8.66
N GLY A 38 12.61 8.63 9.67
CA GLY A 38 13.56 9.61 10.21
C GLY A 38 14.00 10.72 9.24
N TYR A 39 13.38 10.82 8.06
CA TYR A 39 13.67 11.86 7.08
C TYR A 39 13.10 13.19 7.56
N GLY A 40 13.97 14.07 8.06
CA GLY A 40 13.59 15.43 8.42
C GLY A 40 13.02 16.17 7.20
N TRP A 41 11.70 16.41 7.21
CA TRP A 41 10.94 17.10 6.16
C TRP A 41 11.27 18.62 6.10
N GLY A 42 12.54 18.94 5.87
CA GLY A 42 13.08 20.29 5.68
C GLY A 42 12.71 20.92 4.33
N GLY A 43 11.52 20.64 3.81
CA GLY A 43 11.03 21.15 2.54
C GLY A 43 9.80 20.41 2.03
N ASN A 44 8.61 21.03 2.18
CA ASN A 44 7.48 20.73 1.32
C ASN A 44 7.88 21.06 -0.14
N PRO A 45 7.89 20.09 -1.08
CA PRO A 45 8.21 20.38 -2.49
C PRO A 45 7.18 21.32 -3.14
N TRP A 46 5.96 21.35 -2.58
CA TRP A 46 4.77 21.96 -3.17
C TRP A 46 4.35 23.24 -2.42
N GLY A 47 5.31 24.14 -2.23
CA GLY A 47 5.09 25.56 -1.92
C GLY A 47 4.97 25.94 -0.44
N GLY A 48 5.84 26.87 0.00
CA GLY A 48 5.63 27.66 1.23
C GLY A 48 6.76 27.64 2.27
N TYR A 49 7.79 28.47 2.05
CA TYR A 49 8.66 29.09 3.07
C TYR A 49 9.31 28.23 4.19
N ASN A 50 10.58 27.86 3.93
CA ASN A 50 11.75 28.16 4.79
C ASN A 50 11.88 27.54 6.21
N GLY A 51 12.79 26.57 6.33
CA GLY A 51 13.84 26.60 7.37
C GLY A 51 13.87 25.47 8.40
N GLY A 52 14.79 24.51 8.22
CA GLY A 52 15.15 23.47 9.21
C GLY A 52 16.36 22.65 8.72
N SER A 53 17.19 22.13 9.61
CA SER A 53 18.44 21.42 9.23
C SER A 53 18.73 20.21 10.14
N GLY A 54 19.28 19.15 9.57
CA GLY A 54 19.61 17.88 10.21
C GLY A 54 18.54 16.79 9.97
N GLY A 55 18.86 15.53 9.70
CA GLY A 55 20.18 14.94 9.37
C GLY A 55 20.63 13.83 10.32
N SER A 56 20.26 12.59 10.02
CA SER A 56 20.98 11.38 10.44
C SER A 56 20.81 10.27 9.40
N SER A 57 21.84 9.47 9.20
CA SER A 57 21.77 8.19 8.48
C SER A 57 21.30 7.08 9.42
N GLY A 58 20.48 6.15 8.92
CA GLY A 58 20.12 4.93 9.65
C GLY A 58 19.19 4.04 8.84
N GLY A 59 19.74 3.04 8.16
CA GLY A 59 18.95 1.91 7.65
C GLY A 59 18.79 0.86 8.75
N GLY A 60 17.58 0.36 8.95
CA GLY A 60 17.25 -0.67 9.94
C GLY A 60 15.77 -1.02 9.94
N ASP A 61 15.49 -2.32 10.14
CA ASP A 61 14.18 -2.93 10.42
C ASP A 61 13.00 -2.56 9.49
N GLU A 62 13.00 -3.13 8.29
CA GLU A 62 11.87 -3.08 7.33
C GLU A 62 10.67 -3.98 7.73
N GLY A 63 10.76 -4.70 8.85
CA GLY A 63 9.94 -5.89 9.13
C GLY A 63 8.70 -5.71 10.01
N SER A 64 8.30 -4.48 10.37
CA SER A 64 7.34 -4.25 11.47
C SER A 64 6.13 -3.35 11.17
N GLY A 65 5.95 -2.93 9.91
CA GLY A 65 4.82 -2.07 9.50
C GLY A 65 4.13 -2.47 8.19
N ILE A 66 4.58 -3.54 7.53
CA ILE A 66 4.06 -4.05 6.26
C ILE A 66 3.82 -5.57 6.34
N HIS A 67 2.84 -6.06 5.57
CA HIS A 67 2.56 -7.48 5.46
C HIS A 67 3.62 -8.19 4.62
N ALA A 68 4.63 -8.73 5.29
CA ALA A 68 5.59 -9.64 4.69
C ALA A 68 4.91 -10.91 4.13
N PRO A 69 5.52 -11.60 3.16
CA PRO A 69 5.08 -12.93 2.72
C PRO A 69 5.00 -13.90 3.91
N ALA A 70 4.09 -14.87 3.85
CA ALA A 70 4.00 -15.91 4.87
C ALA A 70 5.36 -16.66 5.00
N ALA A 71 5.80 -16.92 6.22
CA ALA A 71 7.13 -17.49 6.47
C ALA A 71 7.31 -18.94 5.97
N ASP A 72 6.21 -19.60 5.58
CA ASP A 72 6.16 -20.92 4.93
C ASP A 72 5.81 -20.84 3.43
N ASP A 73 5.79 -19.64 2.83
CA ASP A 73 5.54 -19.45 1.39
C ASP A 73 6.70 -20.01 0.55
N SER A 74 6.45 -21.19 0.00
CA SER A 74 7.38 -21.97 -0.83
C SER A 74 7.24 -21.71 -2.33
N ARG A 75 6.40 -20.73 -2.73
CA ARG A 75 6.30 -20.29 -4.13
C ARG A 75 7.62 -19.63 -4.59
N PRO A 76 8.00 -19.78 -5.88
CA PRO A 76 9.21 -19.16 -6.41
C PRO A 76 9.17 -17.64 -6.26
N ALA A 77 10.31 -17.06 -5.89
CA ALA A 77 10.52 -15.62 -5.98
C ALA A 77 10.85 -15.24 -7.43
N HIS A 78 10.18 -14.22 -7.94
CA HIS A 78 10.42 -13.62 -9.25
C HIS A 78 10.95 -12.20 -9.05
N GLN A 79 11.93 -11.80 -9.88
CA GLN A 79 12.45 -10.43 -9.93
C GLN A 79 12.11 -9.81 -11.27
N TYR A 80 11.67 -8.55 -11.26
CA TYR A 80 11.43 -7.75 -12.46
C TYR A 80 12.31 -6.50 -12.44
N THR A 81 12.94 -6.18 -13.57
CA THR A 81 13.67 -4.91 -13.76
C THR A 81 12.83 -3.97 -14.61
N THR A 82 12.54 -2.79 -14.07
CA THR A 82 11.66 -1.80 -14.68
C THR A 82 12.35 -1.01 -15.81
N PRO A 83 11.61 -0.25 -16.63
CA PRO A 83 12.18 0.70 -17.57
C PRO A 83 13.06 1.79 -16.92
N GLY A 84 12.79 2.17 -15.66
CA GLY A 84 13.62 3.06 -14.86
C GLY A 84 14.91 2.42 -14.29
N ASN A 85 15.09 1.10 -14.44
CA ASN A 85 16.12 0.27 -13.79
C ASN A 85 15.93 0.07 -12.27
N SER A 86 14.72 0.29 -11.77
CA SER A 86 14.28 -0.20 -10.46
C SER A 86 14.16 -1.74 -10.51
N VAL A 87 14.21 -2.40 -9.36
CA VAL A 87 13.98 -3.84 -9.24
C VAL A 87 12.96 -4.08 -8.13
N PHE A 88 12.00 -4.97 -8.36
CA PHE A 88 11.08 -5.45 -7.33
C PHE A 88 10.98 -6.98 -7.36
N THR A 89 10.70 -7.57 -6.20
CA THR A 89 10.60 -9.02 -6.00
C THR A 89 9.16 -9.39 -5.61
N TYR A 90 8.62 -10.44 -6.25
CA TYR A 90 7.20 -10.83 -6.18
C TYR A 90 7.02 -12.37 -6.23
N ARG A 91 5.88 -12.91 -5.76
CA ARG A 91 5.56 -14.37 -5.78
C ARG A 91 4.28 -14.76 -6.54
N ALA A 92 3.50 -13.79 -7.03
CA ALA A 92 2.33 -14.04 -7.86
C ALA A 92 2.69 -14.20 -9.35
N ASP A 93 1.95 -15.04 -10.09
CA ASP A 93 2.06 -15.13 -11.55
C ASP A 93 1.42 -13.90 -12.23
N LEU A 94 2.16 -12.79 -12.25
CA LEU A 94 1.71 -11.52 -12.84
C LEU A 94 1.80 -11.53 -14.37
N ASN A 95 0.74 -11.07 -15.03
CA ASN A 95 0.74 -10.86 -16.48
C ASN A 95 1.42 -9.53 -16.89
N GLN A 96 1.70 -9.36 -18.19
CA GLN A 96 2.43 -8.20 -18.71
C GLN A 96 1.83 -6.84 -18.30
N THR A 97 0.50 -6.69 -18.31
CA THR A 97 -0.17 -5.45 -17.88
C THR A 97 0.08 -5.18 -16.40
N GLN A 98 0.03 -6.22 -15.57
CA GLN A 98 0.25 -6.12 -14.14
C GLN A 98 1.71 -5.76 -13.81
N LEU A 99 2.66 -6.33 -14.56
CA LEU A 99 4.08 -5.99 -14.46
C LEU A 99 4.37 -4.56 -14.91
N GLU A 100 3.74 -4.08 -15.99
CA GLU A 100 3.85 -2.69 -16.45
C GLU A 100 3.27 -1.69 -15.44
N VAL A 101 2.18 -2.05 -14.77
CA VAL A 101 1.56 -1.23 -13.70
C VAL A 101 2.40 -1.24 -12.44
N ALA A 102 2.87 -2.41 -11.97
CA ALA A 102 3.79 -2.50 -10.84
C ALA A 102 5.07 -1.69 -11.11
N ALA A 103 5.68 -1.86 -12.28
CA ALA A 103 6.88 -1.12 -12.68
C ALA A 103 6.72 0.41 -12.63
N LYS A 104 5.54 0.95 -12.97
CA LYS A 104 5.24 2.38 -12.80
C LYS A 104 5.21 2.80 -11.32
N ILE A 105 4.65 1.97 -10.46
CA ILE A 105 4.57 2.21 -9.01
C ILE A 105 6.00 2.20 -8.42
N SER A 106 6.82 1.21 -8.77
CA SER A 106 8.21 1.11 -8.32
C SER A 106 9.08 2.26 -8.86
N ASP A 107 9.00 2.56 -10.15
CA ASP A 107 9.78 3.64 -10.77
C ASP A 107 9.45 5.01 -10.17
N TYR A 108 8.19 5.25 -9.79
CA TYR A 108 7.82 6.47 -9.09
C TYR A 108 8.45 6.55 -7.69
N ALA A 109 8.41 5.47 -6.90
CA ALA A 109 9.07 5.46 -5.59
C ALA A 109 10.57 5.72 -5.67
N VAL A 110 11.26 5.05 -6.60
CA VAL A 110 12.71 5.21 -6.80
C VAL A 110 13.04 6.61 -7.34
N GLN A 111 12.29 7.11 -8.33
CA GLN A 111 12.48 8.47 -8.87
C GLN A 111 12.30 9.57 -7.81
N HIS A 112 11.38 9.36 -6.86
CA HIS A 112 11.07 10.32 -5.80
C HIS A 112 11.77 10.03 -4.45
N ASN A 113 12.65 9.03 -4.39
CA ASN A 113 13.36 8.60 -3.17
C ASN A 113 12.38 8.36 -1.99
N LEU A 114 11.30 7.64 -2.25
CA LEU A 114 10.30 7.30 -1.23
C LEU A 114 10.73 6.04 -0.43
N PRO A 115 10.28 5.87 0.83
CA PRO A 115 10.54 4.65 1.60
C PRO A 115 10.03 3.39 0.88
N TRP A 116 10.81 2.31 0.90
CA TRP A 116 10.46 1.03 0.29
C TRP A 116 9.07 0.51 0.75
N ALA A 117 8.75 0.68 2.05
CA ALA A 117 7.45 0.31 2.60
C ALA A 117 6.26 1.00 1.88
N TYR A 118 6.44 2.22 1.35
CA TYR A 118 5.38 2.91 0.60
C TYR A 118 5.17 2.25 -0.77
N GLN A 119 6.25 1.77 -1.42
CA GLN A 119 6.15 1.04 -2.68
C GLN A 119 5.36 -0.26 -2.47
N VAL A 120 5.71 -1.06 -1.45
CA VAL A 120 4.99 -2.31 -1.15
C VAL A 120 3.52 -2.04 -0.84
N ILE A 121 3.19 -0.99 -0.09
CA ILE A 121 1.80 -0.62 0.20
C ILE A 121 1.06 -0.21 -1.09
N ALA A 122 1.69 0.57 -1.98
CA ALA A 122 1.08 0.96 -3.25
C ALA A 122 0.92 -0.23 -4.23
N GLU A 123 1.91 -1.11 -4.35
CA GLU A 123 1.83 -2.33 -5.18
C GLU A 123 0.74 -3.29 -4.67
N ASN A 124 0.65 -3.46 -3.35
CA ASN A 124 -0.40 -4.22 -2.68
C ASN A 124 -1.79 -3.61 -2.90
N GLN A 125 -1.97 -2.31 -2.69
CA GLN A 125 -3.26 -1.64 -2.90
C GLN A 125 -3.70 -1.71 -4.36
N ALA A 126 -2.79 -1.45 -5.31
CA ALA A 126 -3.08 -1.57 -6.74
C ALA A 126 -3.54 -2.99 -7.13
N PHE A 127 -3.03 -4.03 -6.47
CA PHE A 127 -3.50 -5.40 -6.68
C PHE A 127 -4.84 -5.68 -6.00
N TYR A 128 -5.03 -5.23 -4.75
CA TYR A 128 -6.28 -5.43 -4.02
C TYR A 128 -7.45 -4.79 -4.77
N GLU A 129 -7.30 -3.52 -5.17
CA GLU A 129 -8.37 -2.69 -5.73
C GLU A 129 -8.64 -2.91 -7.23
N SER A 130 -7.61 -3.19 -8.05
CA SER A 130 -7.78 -3.36 -9.50
C SER A 130 -7.02 -4.53 -10.10
N SER A 131 -6.45 -5.40 -9.26
CA SER A 131 -5.57 -6.50 -9.68
C SER A 131 -4.46 -6.03 -10.63
N LEU A 132 -3.76 -4.96 -10.21
CA LEU A 132 -2.71 -4.22 -10.93
C LEU A 132 -3.21 -3.73 -12.29
N GLY A 133 -4.29 -2.94 -12.27
CA GLY A 133 -4.84 -2.27 -13.43
C GLY A 133 -5.54 -3.17 -14.45
N THR A 134 -5.84 -4.42 -14.11
CA THR A 134 -6.62 -5.32 -14.98
C THR A 134 -8.13 -5.11 -14.83
N GLN A 135 -8.60 -4.59 -13.69
CA GLN A 135 -10.01 -4.34 -13.39
C GLN A 135 -10.24 -2.89 -12.94
N MET A 136 -10.21 -1.95 -13.89
CA MET A 136 -10.14 -0.49 -13.64
C MET A 136 -11.49 0.20 -13.34
N GLN A 137 -12.60 -0.51 -13.17
CA GLN A 137 -13.93 0.08 -12.95
C GLN A 137 -14.83 -0.80 -12.06
N ASN A 138 -15.15 -0.33 -10.85
CA ASN A 138 -16.10 -0.99 -9.95
C ASN A 138 -17.24 -0.05 -9.49
N GLY A 139 -18.29 0.07 -10.29
CA GLY A 139 -19.51 0.80 -9.93
C GLY A 139 -19.30 2.31 -9.75
N SER A 140 -19.20 2.78 -8.51
CA SER A 140 -18.93 4.17 -8.13
C SER A 140 -17.43 4.52 -8.06
N HIS A 141 -16.56 3.53 -8.24
CA HIS A 141 -15.11 3.60 -8.04
C HIS A 141 -14.34 3.63 -9.37
N GLN A 142 -13.15 4.24 -9.37
CA GLN A 142 -12.37 4.50 -10.58
C GLN A 142 -10.92 4.04 -10.45
N GLY A 143 -10.43 3.33 -11.47
CA GLY A 143 -9.01 3.23 -11.80
C GLY A 143 -8.21 2.21 -11.01
N LEU A 144 -6.95 2.55 -10.74
CA LEU A 144 -5.91 1.67 -10.21
C LEU A 144 -6.11 1.36 -8.71
N PHE A 145 -6.54 2.36 -7.96
CA PHE A 145 -6.83 2.31 -6.51
C PHE A 145 -8.29 2.67 -6.21
N GLN A 146 -9.22 2.31 -7.13
CA GLN A 146 -10.69 2.42 -6.99
C GLN A 146 -11.22 3.65 -6.23
N TYR A 147 -10.60 4.82 -6.41
CA TYR A 147 -11.07 6.04 -5.76
C TYR A 147 -12.50 6.37 -6.22
N ASP A 148 -13.38 6.68 -5.27
CA ASP A 148 -14.63 7.37 -5.58
C ASP A 148 -14.40 8.89 -5.68
N SER A 149 -15.21 9.58 -6.49
CA SER A 149 -15.07 11.02 -6.74
C SER A 149 -15.16 11.92 -5.50
N SER A 150 -15.86 11.49 -4.44
CA SER A 150 -15.94 12.19 -3.15
C SER A 150 -14.65 12.02 -2.35
N THR A 151 -14.14 10.79 -2.22
CA THR A 151 -12.87 10.50 -1.51
C THR A 151 -11.68 11.14 -2.22
N TRP A 152 -11.61 11.07 -3.55
CA TRP A 152 -10.61 11.78 -4.37
C TRP A 152 -10.59 13.29 -4.11
N SER A 153 -11.77 13.91 -4.10
CA SER A 153 -11.91 15.35 -3.82
C SER A 153 -11.57 15.69 -2.36
N TYR A 154 -12.00 14.85 -1.40
CA TYR A 154 -11.75 15.05 0.03
C TYR A 154 -10.26 14.97 0.39
N LEU A 155 -9.52 14.04 -0.21
CA LEU A 155 -8.09 13.88 0.01
C LEU A 155 -7.24 14.99 -0.65
N GLY A 156 -7.85 15.82 -1.51
CA GLY A 156 -7.24 17.00 -2.13
C GLY A 156 -6.92 16.84 -3.61
N HIS A 157 -7.13 15.65 -4.17
CA HIS A 157 -6.72 15.27 -5.53
C HIS A 157 -7.60 15.86 -6.65
N GLY A 158 -8.62 16.65 -6.32
CA GLY A 158 -9.59 17.24 -7.25
C GLY A 158 -9.02 18.17 -8.34
N GLY A 159 -7.72 18.50 -8.31
CA GLY A 159 -7.00 19.16 -9.41
C GLY A 159 -6.41 18.22 -10.46
N ALA A 160 -6.42 16.90 -10.20
CA ALA A 160 -5.84 15.84 -11.03
C ALA A 160 -6.93 14.91 -11.60
N ASN A 161 -6.58 14.13 -12.63
CA ASN A 161 -7.52 13.26 -13.33
C ASN A 161 -7.65 11.89 -12.65
N ILE A 162 -8.77 11.66 -11.97
CA ILE A 162 -9.12 10.37 -11.33
C ILE A 162 -9.10 9.15 -12.29
N ASN A 163 -9.10 9.35 -13.61
CA ASN A 163 -9.01 8.26 -14.61
C ASN A 163 -7.58 8.07 -15.18
N SER A 164 -6.60 8.84 -14.73
CA SER A 164 -5.19 8.72 -15.14
C SER A 164 -4.46 7.81 -14.15
N VAL A 165 -3.84 6.75 -14.66
CA VAL A 165 -2.98 5.84 -13.86
C VAL A 165 -1.85 6.62 -13.20
N ASP A 166 -1.25 7.56 -13.91
CA ASP A 166 -0.06 8.27 -13.43
C ASP A 166 -0.44 9.30 -12.35
N ASP A 167 -1.58 10.00 -12.51
CA ASP A 167 -2.15 10.88 -11.49
C ASP A 167 -2.58 10.09 -10.24
N GLN A 168 -3.12 8.87 -10.41
CA GLN A 168 -3.50 8.00 -9.30
C GLN A 168 -2.29 7.48 -8.52
N ILE A 169 -1.17 7.14 -9.19
CA ILE A 169 0.08 6.76 -8.52
C ILE A 169 0.61 7.94 -7.69
N VAL A 170 0.60 9.16 -8.25
CA VAL A 170 0.94 10.39 -7.52
C VAL A 170 0.04 10.58 -6.29
N ALA A 171 -1.27 10.38 -6.43
CA ALA A 171 -2.25 10.51 -5.33
C ALA A 171 -2.02 9.49 -4.21
N MET A 172 -1.88 8.19 -4.54
CA MET A 172 -1.67 7.13 -3.55
C MET A 172 -0.38 7.36 -2.74
N TYR A 173 0.73 7.78 -3.38
CA TYR A 173 1.95 8.11 -2.64
C TYR A 173 1.82 9.37 -1.76
N GLN A 174 0.97 10.34 -2.14
CA GLN A 174 0.65 11.50 -1.27
C GLN A 174 -0.22 11.09 -0.08
N ASP A 175 -1.17 10.18 -0.29
CA ASP A 175 -2.02 9.61 0.76
C ASP A 175 -1.18 8.80 1.75
N ILE A 176 -0.36 7.85 1.28
CA ILE A 176 0.55 7.05 2.12
C ILE A 176 1.49 7.97 2.92
N ALA A 177 2.14 8.96 2.31
CA ALA A 177 3.02 9.89 3.03
C ALA A 177 2.27 10.73 4.08
N THR A 178 1.04 11.14 3.78
CA THR A 178 0.16 11.84 4.72
C THR A 178 -0.27 10.93 5.88
N PHE A 179 -0.54 9.66 5.59
CA PHE A 179 -0.95 8.65 6.56
C PHE A 179 0.22 8.23 7.46
N ALA A 180 1.46 8.14 6.95
CA ALA A 180 2.65 7.82 7.74
C ALA A 180 2.87 8.80 8.91
N SER A 181 2.80 10.10 8.63
CA SER A 181 2.94 11.13 9.68
C SER A 181 1.81 11.08 10.72
N ARG A 182 0.57 10.80 10.30
CA ARG A 182 -0.57 10.62 11.21
C ARG A 182 -0.49 9.32 12.01
N TYR A 183 0.04 8.25 11.42
CA TYR A 183 0.26 6.96 12.07
C TYR A 183 1.30 7.09 13.19
N ALA A 184 2.49 7.62 12.88
CA ALA A 184 3.55 7.81 13.87
C ALA A 184 3.08 8.69 15.05
N ALA A 185 2.36 9.79 14.76
CA ALA A 185 1.79 10.65 15.79
C ALA A 185 0.72 9.96 16.64
N GLY A 186 -0.18 9.17 16.02
CA GLY A 186 -1.26 8.48 16.71
C GLY A 186 -0.82 7.24 17.51
N GLN A 187 0.25 6.56 17.08
CA GLN A 187 0.91 5.52 17.89
C GLN A 187 1.58 6.17 19.12
N ALA A 188 2.30 7.28 18.93
CA ALA A 188 2.97 8.00 20.01
C ALA A 188 2.01 8.63 21.04
N SER A 189 0.77 8.95 20.66
CA SER A 189 -0.29 9.40 21.58
C SER A 189 -1.12 8.27 22.19
N GLY A 190 -1.16 7.09 21.55
CA GLY A 190 -2.04 5.98 21.89
C GLY A 190 -3.46 6.09 21.31
N ASP A 191 -3.71 7.04 20.39
CA ASP A 191 -4.98 7.14 19.65
C ASP A 191 -5.12 6.02 18.58
N ILE A 192 -3.98 5.44 18.17
CA ILE A 192 -3.90 4.26 17.30
C ILE A 192 -3.36 3.09 18.16
N PRO A 193 -3.92 1.86 18.04
CA PRO A 193 -3.40 0.71 18.76
C PRO A 193 -2.02 0.29 18.26
N ALA A 194 -1.09 0.02 19.18
CA ALA A 194 0.23 -0.54 18.89
C ALA A 194 0.22 -1.92 18.18
N SER A 195 -0.95 -2.56 18.05
CA SER A 195 -1.14 -3.82 17.31
C SER A 195 -1.61 -3.63 15.86
N LEU A 196 -1.95 -2.40 15.45
CA LEU A 196 -2.37 -2.10 14.07
C LEU A 196 -1.12 -1.73 13.26
N ASN A 197 -0.81 -2.45 12.17
CA ASN A 197 0.34 -2.13 11.34
C ASN A 197 0.07 -0.91 10.46
N PHE A 198 1.12 -0.33 9.87
CA PHE A 198 0.97 0.84 9.02
C PHE A 198 0.22 0.53 7.72
N SER A 199 0.41 -0.66 7.12
CA SER A 199 -0.40 -1.10 5.98
C SER A 199 -1.89 -1.19 6.31
N ASP A 200 -2.25 -1.68 7.49
CA ASP A 200 -3.65 -1.79 7.96
C ASP A 200 -4.25 -0.41 8.26
N TYR A 201 -3.42 0.52 8.74
CA TYR A 201 -3.82 1.91 8.90
C TYR A 201 -4.12 2.57 7.55
N VAL A 202 -3.26 2.39 6.54
CA VAL A 202 -3.49 2.91 5.18
C VAL A 202 -4.79 2.33 4.61
N GLU A 203 -5.00 1.02 4.73
CA GLU A 203 -6.22 0.31 4.33
C GLU A 203 -7.48 0.92 4.95
N VAL A 204 -7.51 1.09 6.28
CA VAL A 204 -8.62 1.73 6.99
C VAL A 204 -8.83 3.18 6.55
N LYS A 205 -7.76 3.92 6.23
CA LYS A 205 -7.87 5.31 5.74
C LYS A 205 -8.31 5.42 4.29
N HIS A 206 -8.03 4.42 3.46
CA HIS A 206 -8.42 4.35 2.06
C HIS A 206 -9.92 4.06 1.95
N HIS A 207 -10.39 2.94 2.50
CA HIS A 207 -11.79 2.51 2.37
C HIS A 207 -12.76 3.20 3.34
N ALA A 208 -12.44 3.30 4.63
CA ALA A 208 -13.32 3.94 5.62
C ALA A 208 -13.07 5.46 5.75
N GLY A 209 -12.13 6.00 4.97
CA GLY A 209 -11.78 7.40 4.92
C GLY A 209 -10.83 7.87 6.03
N PRO A 210 -10.15 9.02 5.83
CA PRO A 210 -9.01 9.44 6.65
C PRO A 210 -9.34 9.74 8.13
N ASN A 211 -10.63 9.92 8.47
CA ASN A 211 -11.10 10.15 9.83
C ASN A 211 -11.59 8.88 10.55
N SER A 212 -11.63 7.72 9.88
CA SER A 212 -12.06 6.46 10.50
C SER A 212 -11.15 6.06 11.66
N VAL A 213 -11.74 5.45 12.69
CA VAL A 213 -11.03 4.80 13.81
C VAL A 213 -11.49 3.34 13.97
N ASP A 214 -12.08 2.76 12.92
CA ASP A 214 -12.49 1.36 12.90
C ASP A 214 -11.30 0.43 12.60
N TRP A 215 -10.41 0.35 13.59
CA TRP A 215 -9.21 -0.50 13.58
C TRP A 215 -9.52 -2.01 13.59
N GLY A 216 -10.80 -2.41 13.55
CA GLY A 216 -11.27 -3.79 13.43
C GLY A 216 -12.19 -4.03 12.23
N SER A 217 -12.19 -3.11 11.25
CA SER A 217 -13.02 -3.20 10.05
C SER A 217 -12.68 -4.44 9.18
N SER A 218 -13.66 -4.90 8.39
CA SER A 218 -13.50 -6.06 7.51
C SER A 218 -12.52 -5.85 6.35
N TYR A 219 -12.21 -4.60 6.01
CA TYR A 219 -11.24 -4.20 4.99
C TYR A 219 -9.87 -4.86 5.24
N ILE A 220 -9.34 -4.72 6.46
CA ILE A 220 -8.07 -5.32 6.91
C ILE A 220 -7.98 -6.80 6.55
N ALA A 221 -8.99 -7.61 6.90
CA ALA A 221 -8.97 -9.05 6.64
C ALA A 221 -9.01 -9.42 5.13
N GLY A 222 -9.66 -8.59 4.31
CA GLY A 222 -9.67 -8.74 2.85
C GLY A 222 -8.32 -8.39 2.22
N TYR A 223 -7.74 -7.27 2.67
CA TYR A 223 -6.40 -6.82 2.28
C TYR A 223 -5.32 -7.83 2.70
N GLU A 224 -5.24 -8.22 3.98
CA GLU A 224 -4.32 -9.23 4.51
C GLU A 224 -4.33 -10.53 3.68
N SER A 225 -5.52 -11.07 3.39
CA SER A 225 -5.67 -12.30 2.60
C SER A 225 -5.22 -12.13 1.14
N SER A 226 -5.23 -10.92 0.61
CA SER A 226 -4.83 -10.59 -0.76
C SER A 226 -3.32 -10.34 -0.85
N THR A 227 -2.75 -9.58 0.08
CA THR A 227 -1.34 -9.17 0.05
C THR A 227 -0.37 -10.28 0.45
N THR A 228 -0.76 -11.12 1.42
CA THR A 228 -0.01 -12.35 1.73
C THR A 228 0.04 -13.31 0.53
N THR A 229 -0.96 -13.24 -0.36
CA THR A 229 -0.98 -13.99 -1.62
C THR A 229 -0.11 -13.36 -2.71
N LEU A 230 0.21 -12.06 -2.66
CA LEU A 230 1.15 -11.43 -3.60
C LEU A 230 2.61 -11.74 -3.27
N GLY A 231 2.96 -11.51 -2.00
CA GLY A 231 4.33 -11.49 -1.53
C GLY A 231 5.21 -10.53 -2.31
N PHE A 232 4.97 -9.22 -2.19
CA PHE A 232 5.97 -8.19 -2.50
C PHE A 232 6.84 -7.94 -1.24
N TRP A 233 8.17 -7.91 -1.38
CA TRP A 233 9.11 -7.54 -0.31
C TRP A 233 10.44 -7.00 -0.87
N GLY A 234 11.24 -6.36 -0.02
CA GLY A 234 12.52 -5.72 -0.40
C GLY A 234 13.74 -6.64 -0.24
N ASP A 235 14.77 -6.42 -1.06
CA ASP A 235 16.05 -7.15 -1.05
C ASP A 235 17.21 -6.27 -0.50
#